data_AF-A0A4Z0FAA5-F1
#
_entry.id   AF-A0A4Z0FAA5-F1
#
_cell.length_a   1.000
_cell.length_b   1.000
_cell.length_c   1.000
_cell.angle_alpha   90.00
_cell.angle_beta   90.00
_cell.angle_gamma   90.00
#
_symmetry.space_group_name_H-M   'P 1'
#
loop_
_entity.id
_entity.type
_entity.pdbx_description
1 polymer ?
#
loop_
_entity_poly.entity_id
_entity_poly.type
_entity_poly.pdbx_seq_one_letter_code
_entity_poly.pdbx_strand_id
1 'polypeptide(L)' 'MRDKIKLVSTAGTGHFYTTTKNKRTKPEKMEIKKFDPVVRQHVLYKEAKIK' A
#
# COMPACT_ATOMS: atom_id res chain seq x y z
N MET A 1 2.75 6.67 18.03
CA MET A 1 1.45 6.14 17.57
C MET A 1 1.62 5.62 16.15
N ARG A 2 1.12 4.42 15.84
CA ARG A 2 1.14 3.86 14.48
C ARG A 2 -0.26 3.95 13.90
N ASP A 3 -0.38 4.50 12.71
CA ASP A 3 -1.65 4.62 12.01
C ASP A 3 -1.80 3.47 11.01
N LYS A 4 -3.03 3.00 10.80
CA LYS A 4 -3.33 2.08 9.71
C LYS A 4 -3.35 2.83 8.38
N ILE A 5 -2.73 2.25 7.36
CA ILE A 5 -2.67 2.73 5.99
C ILE A 5 -3.07 1.61 5.02
N LYS A 6 -3.55 1.99 3.83
CA LYS A 6 -3.80 1.07 2.73
C LYS A 6 -2.66 1.16 1.73
N LEU A 7 -2.29 0.03 1.14
CA LEU A 7 -1.38 -0.08 0.01
C LEU A 7 -2.23 -0.50 -1.18
N VAL A 8 -2.39 0.36 -2.17
CA VAL A 8 -3.23 0.12 -3.34
C VAL A 8 -2.37 -0.32 -4.51
N SER A 9 -2.79 -1.37 -5.20
CA SER A 9 -2.11 -1.87 -6.40
C SER A 9 -2.12 -0.83 -7.51
N THR A 10 -0.97 -0.58 -8.14
CA THR A 10 -0.90 0.29 -9.32
C THR A 10 -1.45 -0.38 -10.58
N ALA A 11 -1.76 -1.68 -10.54
CA ALA A 11 -2.31 -2.41 -11.68
C ALA A 11 -3.81 -2.10 -11.94
N GLY A 12 -4.45 -1.26 -11.12
CA GLY A 12 -5.85 -0.86 -11.33
C GLY A 12 -6.89 -1.95 -11.02
N THR A 13 -6.47 -3.04 -10.37
CA THR A 13 -7.29 -4.21 -10.04
C THR A 13 -8.24 -3.99 -8.85
N GLY A 14 -8.12 -2.84 -8.16
CA GLY A 14 -8.85 -2.58 -6.91
C GLY A 14 -8.32 -3.34 -5.70
N HIS A 15 -7.31 -4.21 -5.86
CA HIS A 15 -6.71 -4.95 -4.77
C HIS A 15 -5.87 -4.03 -3.87
N PHE A 16 -6.00 -4.20 -2.55
CA PHE A 16 -5.23 -3.44 -1.58
C PHE A 16 -4.83 -4.31 -0.39
N TYR A 17 -3.66 -4.00 0.17
CA TYR A 17 -3.25 -4.52 1.48
C TYR A 17 -3.43 -3.44 2.55
N THR A 18 -3.62 -3.87 3.78
CA THR A 18 -3.59 -2.98 4.95
C THR A 18 -2.31 -3.18 5.73
N THR A 19 -1.66 -2.10 6.15
CA THR A 19 -0.49 -2.16 7.02
C THR A 19 -0.53 -1.01 8.03
N THR A 20 0.37 -1.03 9.01
CA THR A 20 0.54 0.08 9.96
C THR A 20 1.81 0.84 9.65
N LYS A 21 1.77 2.17 9.76
CA LYS A 21 2.92 3.04 9.54
C LYS A 21 2.98 4.12 10.61
N ASN A 22 4.20 4.46 11.04
CA ASN A 22 4.44 5.62 11.87
C ASN A 22 4.72 6.83 10.98
N LYS A 23 3.71 7.70 10.82
CA LYS A 23 3.81 8.91 9.98
C LYS A 23 4.81 9.94 10.51
N ARG A 24 5.13 9.91 11.81
CA ARG A 24 6.10 10.84 12.43
C ARG A 24 7.54 10.54 12.01
N THR A 25 7.90 9.25 11.97
CA THR A 25 9.28 8.83 11.63
C THR A 25 9.47 8.63 10.13
N LYS A 26 8.40 8.32 9.40
CA LYS A 26 8.43 8.14 7.94
C LYS A 26 7.30 8.98 7.30
N PRO A 27 7.56 10.25 6.95
CA PRO A 27 6.54 11.12 6.36
C PRO A 27 6.26 10.79 4.88
N GLU A 28 7.25 10.27 4.16
CA GLU A 28 7.16 9.97 2.72
C GLU A 28 6.19 8.84 2.40
N LYS A 29 5.57 8.86 1.22
CA LYS A 29 4.65 7.80 0.77
C LYS A 29 5.41 6.50 0.58
N MET A 30 4.90 5.43 1.15
CA MET A 30 5.50 4.10 1.02
C MET A 30 5.13 3.49 -0.34
N GLU A 31 6.15 3.04 -1.08
CA GLU A 31 5.99 2.27 -2.30
C GLU A 31 6.69 0.92 -2.15
N ILE A 32 5.95 -0.17 -2.34
CA ILE A 32 6.46 -1.54 -2.16
C ILE A 32 6.01 -2.40 -3.32
N LYS A 33 6.90 -3.22 -3.88
CA LYS A 33 6.49 -4.27 -4.81
C LYS A 33 5.84 -5.42 -4.04
N LYS A 34 4.58 -5.71 -4.33
CA LYS A 34 3.84 -6.85 -3.77
C LYS A 34 3.14 -7.62 -4.87
N PHE A 35 2.86 -8.88 -4.59
CA PHE A 35 2.04 -9.70 -5.45
C PHE A 35 0.61 -9.19 -5.49
N ASP A 36 0.10 -8.96 -6.69
CA ASP A 36 -1.31 -8.74 -6.95
C ASP A 36 -1.94 -10.06 -7.45
N PRO A 37 -2.91 -10.63 -6.70
CA PRO A 37 -3.52 -11.91 -7.05
C PRO A 37 -4.39 -11.85 -8.31
N VAL A 38 -4.84 -10.66 -8.74
CA VAL A 38 -5.74 -10.51 -9.89
C VAL A 38 -4.95 -10.59 -11.20
N VAL A 39 -3.83 -9.86 -11.31
CA VAL A 39 -2.92 -9.95 -12.47
C VAL A 39 -1.85 -11.03 -12.31
N ARG A 40 -1.75 -11.66 -11.13
CA ARG A 40 -0.79 -12.71 -10.78
C ARG A 40 0.67 -12.32 -11.01
N GLN A 41 0.98 -11.05 -10.74
CA GLN A 41 2.31 -10.48 -10.92
C GLN A 41 2.70 -9.61 -9.73
N HIS A 42 4.01 -9.40 -9.54
CA HIS A 42 4.51 -8.43 -8.57
C HIS A 42 4.47 -7.03 -9.18
N VAL A 43 3.59 -6.21 -8.63
CA VAL A 43 3.37 -4.83 -9.07
C VAL A 43 3.70 -3.88 -7.94
N LEU A 44 3.88 -2.61 -8.27
CA LEU A 44 4.07 -1.57 -7.27
C LEU A 44 2.75 -1.32 -6.53
N TYR A 45 2.85 -1.18 -5.22
CA TYR A 45 1.75 -0.77 -4.37
C TYR A 45 2.08 0.56 -3.74
N LYS A 46 1.13 1.50 -3.80
CA LYS A 46 1.29 2.86 -3.29
C LYS A 46 0.44 3.10 -2.05
N GLU A 47 0.98 3.85 -1.10
CA GLU A 47 0.27 4.24 0.11
C GLU A 47 -0.93 5.15 -0.18
N ALA A 48 -2.08 4.79 0.38
CA ALA A 48 -3.31 5.55 0.41
C ALA A 48 -3.86 5.61 1.84
N LYS A 49 -4.63 6.66 2.13
CA LYS A 49 -5.28 6.82 3.44
C LYS A 49 -6.40 5.80 3.59
N ILE A 50 -6.54 5.25 4.79
CA ILE A 50 -7.79 4.64 5.23
C ILE A 50 -8.76 5.80 5.48
N LYS A 51 -9.92 5.75 4.81
CA LYS A 51 -11.07 6.61 5.15
C LYS A 51 -11.68 6.12 6.45
#